data_AF-A0A0A0DEE8-F1
#
_entry.id   AF-A0A0A0DEE8-F1
#
_cell.length_a   1.000
_cell.length_b   1.000
_cell.length_c   1.000
_cell.angle_alpha   90.00
_cell.angle_beta   90.00
_cell.angle_gamma   90.00
#
_symmetry.space_group_name_H-M   'P 1'
#
loop_
_entity.id
_entity.type
_entity.pdbx_description
1 polymer ?
#
loop_
_entity_poly.entity_id
_entity_poly.type
_entity_poly.pdbx_seq_one_letter_code
_entity_poly.pdbx_strand_id
1 'polypeptide(L)'
;MIEPIIEDRAEAERIKKEYLRIQERLAIRGLISAKRATLLEESRLLQEWLTNQAETMKSFSSVQVPADLEGAFSGLAADSVKNVLTEISTPHLMSPIL
;
A
#
# COMPACT_ATOMS: atom_id res chain seq x y z
N MET A 1 57.87 25.24 15.53
CA MET A 1 56.51 25.26 14.97
C MET A 1 56.65 25.14 13.47
N ILE A 2 56.21 24.04 12.87
CA ILE A 2 56.10 23.92 11.41
C ILE A 2 54.71 24.45 11.08
N GLU A 3 54.63 25.61 10.43
CA GLU A 3 53.37 26.11 9.91
C GLU A 3 52.89 25.14 8.82
N PRO A 4 51.64 24.62 8.87
CA PRO A 4 51.12 23.79 7.80
C PRO A 4 51.12 24.60 6.51
N ILE A 5 51.73 24.06 5.45
CA ILE A 5 51.77 24.66 4.13
C ILE A 5 50.31 24.86 3.68
N ILE A 6 50.00 25.99 3.07
CA ILE A 6 48.62 26.42 2.74
C ILE A 6 47.82 25.34 1.99
N GLU A 7 48.50 24.46 1.24
CA GLU A 7 47.92 23.28 0.57
C GLU A 7 47.30 22.26 1.54
N ASP A 8 47.92 21.96 2.68
CA ASP A 8 47.41 20.99 3.67
C ASP A 8 46.07 21.45 4.27
N ARG A 9 45.91 22.76 4.46
CA ARG A 9 44.65 23.35 4.95
C ARG A 9 43.55 23.30 3.89
N ALA A 10 43.90 23.55 2.64
CA ALA A 10 42.95 23.50 1.52
C ALA A 10 42.48 22.05 1.26
N GLU A 11 43.38 21.08 1.35
CA GLU A 11 43.06 19.66 1.19
C GLU A 11 42.21 19.14 2.37
N ALA A 12 42.51 19.55 3.61
CA ALA A 12 41.69 19.22 4.77
C ALA A 12 40.26 19.77 4.66
N GLU A 13 40.09 21.02 4.21
CA GLU A 13 38.75 21.59 3.97
C GLU A 13 38.01 20.89 2.82
N ARG A 14 38.72 20.46 1.76
CA ARG A 14 38.14 19.66 0.68
C ARG A 14 37.61 18.32 1.21
N ILE A 15 38.40 17.60 2.00
CA ILE A 15 38.02 16.31 2.60
C ILE A 15 36.81 16.48 3.53
N LYS A 16 36.84 17.50 4.39
CA LYS A 16 35.73 17.82 5.30
C LYS A 16 34.45 18.12 4.55
N LYS A 17 34.51 18.92 3.48
CA LYS A 17 33.35 19.24 2.64
C LYS A 17 32.77 17.98 1.99
N GLU A 18 33.61 17.08 1.51
CA GLU A 18 33.16 15.82 0.93
C GLU A 18 32.55 14.88 1.97
N TYR A 19 33.13 14.83 3.16
CA TYR A 19 32.57 14.08 4.29
C TYR A 19 31.18 14.58 4.68
N LEU A 20 30.99 15.90 4.78
CA LEU A 20 29.68 16.49 5.06
C LEU A 20 28.64 16.16 3.99
N ARG A 21 29.02 16.22 2.70
CA ARG A 21 28.13 15.80 1.59
C ARG A 21 27.71 14.34 1.69
N ILE A 22 28.63 13.46 2.09
CA ILE A 22 28.33 12.04 2.29
C ILE A 22 27.35 11.86 3.45
N GLN A 23 27.55 12.58 4.56
CA GLN A 23 26.62 12.55 5.70
C GLN A 23 25.23 13.04 5.32
N GLU A 24 25.12 14.14 4.57
CA GLU A 24 23.84 14.65 4.06
C GLU A 24 23.15 13.62 3.17
N ARG A 25 23.89 12.99 2.24
CA ARG A 25 23.34 11.95 1.37
C ARG A 25 22.86 10.74 2.16
N LEU A 26 23.57 10.34 3.21
CA LEU A 26 23.17 9.24 4.07
C LEU A 26 21.89 9.59 4.84
N ALA A 27 21.80 10.81 5.39
CA ALA A 27 20.62 11.30 6.07
C ALA A 27 19.38 11.33 5.15
N ILE A 28 19.53 11.86 3.93
CA ILE A 28 18.45 11.89 2.93
C ILE A 28 17.99 10.46 2.58
N ARG A 29 18.93 9.54 2.36
CA ARG A 29 18.59 8.13 2.10
C ARG A 29 17.86 7.49 3.27
N GLY A 30 18.29 7.76 4.50
CA GLY A 30 17.62 7.31 5.71
C GLY A 30 16.17 7.79 5.78
N LEU A 31 15.94 9.08 5.52
CA LEU A 31 14.60 9.66 5.48
C LEU A 31 13.72 9.06 4.38
N ILE A 32 14.25 8.88 3.17
CA ILE A 32 13.52 8.24 2.07
C ILE A 32 13.14 6.80 2.43
N SER A 33 14.07 6.03 2.99
CA SER A 33 13.81 4.65 3.40
C SER A 33 12.76 4.56 4.50
N ALA A 34 12.80 5.45 5.50
CA ALA A 34 11.79 5.52 6.54
C ALA A 34 10.40 5.82 5.98
N LYS A 35 10.30 6.78 5.05
CA LYS A 35 9.02 7.12 4.38
C LYS A 35 8.48 5.97 3.53
N ARG A 36 9.34 5.26 2.81
CA ARG A 36 8.95 4.06 2.07
C ARG A 36 8.43 2.96 2.99
N ALA A 37 9.07 2.74 4.14
CA ALA A 37 8.60 1.77 5.11
C ALA A 37 7.19 2.12 5.64
N THR A 38 6.92 3.40 5.93
CA THR A 38 5.57 3.85 6.32
C THR A 38 4.54 3.61 5.21
N LEU A 39 4.85 3.95 3.96
CA LEU A 39 3.94 3.75 2.83
C LEU A 39 3.61 2.28 2.59
N LEU A 40 4.59 1.38 2.74
CA LEU A 40 4.36 -0.06 2.61
C LEU A 40 3.41 -0.58 3.70
N GLU A 41 3.55 -0.09 4.93
CA GLU A 41 2.65 -0.47 6.02
C GLU A 41 1.23 0.07 5.81
N GLU A 42 1.08 1.32 5.38
CA GLU A 42 -0.21 1.89 5.00
C GLU A 42 -0.86 1.10 3.84
N SER A 43 -0.07 0.73 2.83
CA SER A 43 -0.54 -0.11 1.71
C SER A 43 -1.04 -1.47 2.18
N ARG A 44 -0.33 -2.10 3.12
CA ARG A 44 -0.72 -3.39 3.72
C ARG A 44 -2.05 -3.28 4.46
N LEU A 45 -2.19 -2.29 5.33
CA LEU A 45 -3.43 -2.06 6.09
C LEU A 45 -4.61 -1.76 5.16
N LEU A 46 -4.38 -0.96 4.12
CA LEU A 46 -5.41 -0.68 3.12
C LEU A 46 -5.80 -1.94 2.34
N GLN A 47 -4.84 -2.79 1.99
CA GLN A 47 -5.11 -4.04 1.30
C GLN A 47 -5.93 -5.03 2.14
N GLU A 48 -5.70 -5.08 3.46
CA GLU A 48 -6.53 -5.85 4.38
C GLU A 48 -7.97 -5.31 4.42
N TRP A 49 -8.13 -4.00 4.52
CA TRP A 49 -9.45 -3.36 4.48
C TRP A 49 -10.18 -3.65 3.16
N LEU A 50 -9.49 -3.55 2.02
CA LEU A 50 -10.05 -3.84 0.70
C LEU A 50 -10.46 -5.31 0.54
N THR A 51 -9.69 -6.25 1.10
CA THR A 51 -10.07 -7.67 1.13
C THR A 51 -11.38 -7.88 1.89
N ASN A 52 -11.52 -7.26 3.07
CA ASN A 52 -12.75 -7.32 3.85
C ASN A 52 -13.95 -6.69 3.12
N GLN A 53 -13.73 -5.58 2.39
CA GLN A 53 -14.77 -4.99 1.55
C GLN A 53 -15.19 -5.92 0.43
N ALA A 54 -14.25 -6.60 -0.22
CA ALA A 54 -14.54 -7.54 -1.28
C ALA A 54 -15.38 -8.74 -0.78
N GLU A 55 -15.07 -9.26 0.42
CA GLU A 55 -15.86 -10.29 1.08
C GLU A 55 -17.26 -9.79 1.43
N THR A 56 -17.37 -8.56 1.95
CA THR A 56 -18.65 -7.92 2.25
C THR A 56 -19.52 -7.78 1.01
N MET A 57 -18.94 -7.35 -0.12
CA MET A 57 -19.63 -7.24 -1.40
C MET A 57 -20.14 -8.59 -1.90
N LYS A 58 -19.33 -9.66 -1.76
CA LYS A 58 -19.76 -11.02 -2.09
C LYS A 58 -20.88 -11.50 -1.17
N SER A 59 -20.76 -11.24 0.14
CA SER A 59 -21.81 -11.61 1.10
C SER A 59 -23.12 -10.87 0.79
N PHE A 60 -23.04 -9.59 0.44
CA PHE A 60 -24.20 -8.82 0.02
C PHE A 60 -24.88 -9.45 -1.21
N SER A 61 -24.13 -9.78 -2.26
CA SER A 61 -24.70 -10.35 -3.47
C SER A 61 -25.24 -11.77 -3.28
N SER A 62 -24.56 -12.62 -2.51
CA SER A 62 -24.89 -14.04 -2.37
C SER A 62 -25.85 -14.38 -1.22
N VAL A 63 -26.02 -13.48 -0.24
CA VAL A 63 -26.87 -13.71 0.94
C VAL A 63 -27.97 -12.65 1.04
N GLN A 64 -27.60 -11.37 1.10
CA GLN A 64 -28.57 -10.31 1.36
C GLN A 64 -29.55 -10.15 0.19
N VAL A 65 -29.05 -10.03 -1.05
CA VAL A 65 -29.91 -9.84 -2.22
C VAL A 65 -30.88 -11.01 -2.44
N PRO A 66 -30.48 -12.29 -2.34
CA PRO A 66 -31.43 -13.41 -2.40
C PRO A 66 -32.50 -13.38 -1.31
N ALA A 67 -32.14 -12.96 -0.08
CA ALA A 67 -33.09 -12.82 1.01
C ALA A 67 -34.09 -11.68 0.74
N ASP A 68 -33.61 -10.54 0.23
CA ASP A 68 -34.47 -9.39 -0.13
C ASP A 68 -35.42 -9.71 -1.30
N LEU A 69 -35.06 -10.67 -2.15
CA LEU A 69 -35.86 -11.14 -3.28
C LEU A 69 -36.74 -12.36 -2.94
N GLU A 70 -36.75 -12.82 -1.70
CA GLU A 70 -37.55 -13.97 -1.29
C GLU A 70 -39.04 -13.69 -1.53
N GLY A 71 -39.71 -14.58 -2.27
CA GLY A 71 -41.12 -14.43 -2.65
C GLY A 71 -41.39 -13.49 -3.82
N ALA A 72 -40.39 -12.76 -4.34
CA ALA A 72 -40.54 -11.95 -5.57
C ALA A 72 -40.61 -12.82 -6.84
N PHE A 73 -40.00 -14.01 -6.79
CA PHE A 73 -40.01 -15.01 -7.86
C PHE A 73 -40.49 -16.36 -7.33
N SER A 74 -40.90 -17.25 -8.24
CA SER A 74 -41.33 -18.61 -7.91
C SER A 74 -40.84 -19.65 -8.92
N GLY A 75 -40.70 -20.91 -8.49
CA GLY A 75 -40.26 -22.01 -9.33
C GLY A 75 -38.87 -21.78 -9.93
N LEU A 76 -38.68 -22.18 -11.19
CA LEU A 76 -37.39 -22.11 -11.89
C LEU A 76 -36.77 -20.70 -11.94
N ALA A 77 -37.59 -19.65 -11.90
CA ALA A 77 -37.10 -18.27 -11.88
C ALA A 77 -36.40 -17.94 -10.54
N ALA A 78 -36.99 -18.37 -9.42
CA ALA A 78 -36.37 -18.18 -8.10
C ALA A 78 -35.05 -18.96 -7.99
N ASP A 79 -35.03 -20.20 -8.48
CA ASP A 79 -33.83 -21.04 -8.50
C ASP A 79 -32.72 -20.41 -9.36
N SER A 80 -33.08 -19.90 -10.54
CA SER A 80 -32.12 -19.24 -11.44
C SER A 80 -31.51 -17.99 -10.81
N VAL A 81 -32.33 -17.13 -10.19
CA VAL A 81 -31.86 -15.91 -9.52
C VAL A 81 -30.92 -16.26 -8.37
N LYS A 82 -31.30 -17.23 -7.52
CA LYS A 82 -30.46 -17.67 -6.41
C LYS A 82 -29.11 -18.19 -6.90
N ASN A 83 -29.10 -19.05 -7.92
CA ASN A 83 -27.87 -19.61 -8.48
C ASN A 83 -26.94 -18.51 -9.00
N VAL A 84 -27.47 -17.60 -9.84
CA VAL A 84 -26.68 -16.49 -10.41
C VAL A 84 -26.06 -15.63 -9.30
N LEU A 85 -26.85 -15.27 -8.28
CA LEU A 85 -26.39 -14.41 -7.19
C LEU A 85 -25.35 -15.07 -6.28
N THR A 86 -25.46 -16.39 -6.07
CA THR A 86 -24.47 -17.17 -5.31
C THR A 86 -23.16 -17.42 -6.06
N GLU A 87 -23.19 -17.39 -7.39
CA GLU A 87 -22.03 -17.61 -8.26
C GLU A 87 -21.22 -16.34 -8.55
N ILE A 88 -21.68 -15.17 -8.10
CA ILE A 88 -20.93 -13.92 -8.24
C ILE A 88 -19.56 -14.06 -7.56
N SER A 89 -18.51 -13.82 -8.34
CA SER A 89 -17.14 -13.91 -7.89
C SER A 89 -16.79 -12.78 -6.92
N THR A 90 -15.85 -13.06 -6.01
CA THR A 90 -15.31 -12.02 -5.12
C THR A 90 -14.60 -10.96 -5.97
N PRO A 91 -14.93 -9.67 -5.82
CA PRO A 91 -14.26 -8.61 -6.57
C PRO A 91 -12.79 -8.52 -6.13
N HIS A 92 -11.90 -8.23 -7.07
CA HIS A 92 -10.48 -8.06 -6.77
C HIS A 92 -10.17 -6.57 -6.57
N LEU A 93 -9.99 -6.17 -5.31
CA LEU A 93 -9.71 -4.81 -4.91
C LEU A 93 -8.24 -4.68 -4.51
N MET A 94 -7.50 -3.79 -5.19
CA MET A 94 -6.07 -3.56 -4.97
C MET A 94 -5.80 -2.19 -4.38
N SER A 95 -4.86 -2.14 -3.43
CA SER A 95 -4.34 -0.88 -2.89
C SER A 95 -3.72 -0.04 -4.02
N PRO A 96 -4.07 1.26 -4.13
CA PRO A 96 -3.41 2.17 -5.08
C PRO A 96 -2.05 2.66 -4.59
N ILE A 97 -1.66 2.33 -3.35
CA ILE A 97 -0.37 2.71 -2.77
C ILE A 97 0.67 1.69 -3.24
N LEU A 98 1.50 2.12 -4.21
CA LEU A 98 2.60 1.35 -4.80
C LEU A 98 3.83 1.28 -3.89
#